data_AF-A0A5P2UUY2-F1
#
_entry.id   AF-A0A5P2UUY2-F1
#
_cell.length_a   1.000
_cell.length_b   1.000
_cell.length_c   1.000
_cell.angle_alpha   90.00
_cell.angle_beta   90.00
_cell.angle_gamma   90.00
#
_symmetry.space_group_name_H-M   'P 1'
#
loop_
_entity.id
_entity.type
_entity.pdbx_description
1 polymer ?
#
loop_
_entity_poly.entity_id
_entity_poly.type
_entity_poly.pdbx_seq_one_letter_code
_entity_poly.pdbx_strand_id
1 'polypeptide(L)'
;MPTPEEIEALLTQPEGMELEFKSARVPPSILGRIIAAFSNTRGGVIIVGVGTPRSGESIPETIGVEPARFQRLVDYSLQHLKPHPRISVDTVTIHGKHLGVIKVEATDRSPILYEDQLIVRTEAATSEVVSQHVRLPRRGAKSAWYDRRGMWPAAIAAALITETLFMVSVLRGKEPVEIIPGTIIIGIGCFFAWAVAQIARPRDAQGGSDGTRDRVRQAEETLEEGLRTLDASTAGEASAEQARLALSDLWSVTHRRLDHYHGIALGQAAKSFRNAQIAMTVGFVLLVGFAVAGVMANSTAGAVVAGALGAVSAALAGYVSQTFVKSQETSAGHLRAYFDQPLEFSRYLAAERLIADAGLTSEQRARITESLVQAMIAGPPVNPNEDHGNSSA
;
A
#
# COMPACT_ATOMS: atom_id res chain seq x y z
N MET A 1 -26.09 3.73 29.73
CA MET A 1 -24.88 2.89 29.84
C MET A 1 -25.32 1.45 30.07
N PRO A 2 -24.52 0.45 29.67
CA PRO A 2 -24.95 -0.93 29.77
C PRO A 2 -25.11 -1.37 31.22
N THR A 3 -26.16 -2.15 31.51
CA THR A 3 -26.42 -2.68 32.85
C THR A 3 -25.48 -3.86 33.15
N PRO A 4 -25.27 -4.24 34.43
CA PRO A 4 -24.50 -5.45 34.78
C PRO A 4 -25.01 -6.70 34.04
N GLU A 5 -26.33 -6.86 33.94
CA GLU A 5 -27.00 -7.97 33.24
C GLU A 5 -26.68 -7.98 31.73
N GLU A 6 -26.65 -6.81 31.08
CA GLU A 6 -26.26 -6.69 29.67
C GLU A 6 -24.78 -7.05 29.46
N ILE A 7 -23.90 -6.68 30.38
CA ILE A 7 -22.48 -7.04 30.30
C ILE A 7 -22.30 -8.55 30.53
N GLU A 8 -23.02 -9.18 31.45
CA GLU A 8 -23.02 -10.64 31.61
C GLU A 8 -23.46 -11.34 30.33
N ALA A 9 -24.50 -10.83 29.66
CA ALA A 9 -24.93 -11.37 28.36
C ALA A 9 -23.84 -11.19 27.28
N LEU A 10 -23.14 -10.06 27.24
CA LEU A 10 -22.03 -9.83 26.30
C LEU A 10 -20.84 -10.76 26.56
N LEU A 11 -20.53 -11.10 27.82
CA LEU A 11 -19.44 -12.03 28.16
C LEU A 11 -19.67 -13.45 27.62
N THR A 12 -20.91 -13.82 27.28
CA THR A 12 -21.23 -15.11 26.64
C THR A 12 -21.08 -15.10 25.11
N GLN A 13 -20.91 -13.92 24.51
CA GLN A 13 -20.76 -13.78 23.06
C GLN A 13 -19.28 -13.90 22.66
N PRO A 14 -18.97 -14.50 21.50
CA PRO A 14 -17.61 -14.50 20.99
C PRO A 14 -17.18 -13.09 20.60
N GLU A 15 -15.85 -12.84 20.62
CA GLU A 15 -15.30 -11.63 20.02
C GLU A 15 -15.68 -11.54 18.54
N GLY A 16 -15.90 -10.32 18.05
CA GLY A 16 -16.38 -10.13 16.69
C GLY A 16 -16.33 -8.69 16.24
N MET A 17 -17.09 -8.35 15.19
CA MET A 17 -17.03 -7.01 14.58
C MET A 17 -17.50 -5.87 15.49
N GLU A 18 -18.28 -6.18 16.53
CA GLU A 18 -18.92 -5.20 17.43
C GLU A 18 -18.59 -5.44 18.92
N LEU A 19 -17.78 -6.45 19.23
CA LEU A 19 -17.39 -6.82 20.60
C LEU A 19 -15.93 -7.26 20.66
N GLU A 20 -15.16 -6.71 21.60
CA GLU A 20 -13.75 -7.07 21.82
C GLU A 20 -13.46 -7.17 23.32
N PHE A 21 -12.77 -8.24 23.74
CA PHE A 21 -12.29 -8.40 25.10
C PHE A 21 -10.81 -8.04 25.21
N LYS A 22 -10.45 -7.39 26.30
CA LYS A 22 -9.06 -7.07 26.62
C LYS A 22 -8.76 -7.31 28.10
N SER A 23 -7.55 -7.78 28.36
CA SER A 23 -7.05 -7.93 29.73
C SER A 23 -6.83 -6.56 30.38
N ALA A 24 -6.74 -6.56 31.71
CA ALA A 24 -6.48 -5.35 32.49
C ALA A 24 -5.12 -4.68 32.19
N ARG A 25 -4.21 -5.37 31.49
CA ARG A 25 -2.86 -4.89 31.15
C ARG A 25 -2.73 -4.45 29.69
N VAL A 26 -3.83 -4.17 28.99
CA VAL A 26 -3.79 -3.70 27.61
C VAL A 26 -2.98 -2.39 27.50
N PRO A 27 -1.98 -2.31 26.60
CA PRO A 27 -1.24 -1.08 26.34
C PRO A 27 -2.16 0.02 25.79
N PRO A 28 -1.91 1.31 26.13
CA PRO A 28 -2.71 2.41 25.60
C PRO A 28 -2.72 2.49 24.08
N SER A 29 -1.59 2.16 23.43
CA SER A 29 -1.50 2.16 21.97
C SER A 29 -2.42 1.13 21.33
N ILE A 30 -2.48 -0.08 21.88
CA ILE A 30 -3.40 -1.13 21.41
C ILE A 30 -4.85 -0.68 21.60
N LEU A 31 -5.18 -0.12 22.77
CA LEU A 31 -6.54 0.35 23.04
C LEU A 31 -6.97 1.48 22.10
N GLY A 32 -6.10 2.47 21.86
CA GLY A 32 -6.36 3.57 20.92
C GLY A 32 -6.60 3.07 19.50
N ARG A 33 -5.78 2.13 19.02
CA ARG A 33 -5.96 1.49 17.70
C ARG A 33 -7.30 0.77 17.58
N ILE A 34 -7.72 0.06 18.62
CA ILE A 34 -9.01 -0.64 18.65
C ILE A 34 -10.17 0.36 18.62
N ILE A 35 -10.11 1.46 19.41
CA ILE A 35 -11.12 2.52 19.40
C ILE A 35 -11.24 3.16 18.00
N ALA A 36 -10.11 3.45 17.34
CA ALA A 36 -10.11 3.94 15.96
C ALA A 36 -10.80 2.94 15.02
N ALA A 37 -10.43 1.67 15.12
CA ALA A 37 -10.97 0.60 14.27
C ALA A 37 -12.49 0.44 14.40
N PHE A 38 -13.02 0.47 15.64
CA PHE A 38 -14.47 0.44 15.89
C PHE A 38 -15.15 1.70 15.36
N SER A 39 -14.58 2.87 15.62
CA SER A 39 -15.14 4.15 15.15
C SER A 39 -15.25 4.18 13.62
N ASN A 40 -14.24 3.67 12.91
CA ASN A 40 -14.19 3.66 11.44
C ASN A 40 -15.05 2.58 10.79
N THR A 41 -15.67 1.70 11.57
CA THR A 41 -16.47 0.57 11.06
C THR A 41 -17.93 0.66 11.51
N ARG A 42 -18.39 -0.22 12.39
CA ARG A 42 -19.79 -0.28 12.84
C ARG A 42 -20.00 0.24 14.25
N GLY A 43 -18.95 0.74 14.90
CA GLY A 43 -18.94 0.94 16.34
C GLY A 43 -18.92 -0.42 17.05
N GLY A 44 -19.02 -0.40 18.37
CA GLY A 44 -19.00 -1.63 19.16
C GLY A 44 -18.75 -1.38 20.64
N VAL A 45 -18.48 -2.45 21.35
CA VAL A 45 -18.20 -2.47 22.78
C VAL A 45 -16.84 -3.13 23.03
N ILE A 46 -15.99 -2.46 23.80
CA ILE A 46 -14.72 -2.99 24.27
C ILE A 46 -14.87 -3.22 25.77
N ILE A 47 -14.62 -4.44 26.23
CA ILE A 47 -14.66 -4.78 27.65
C ILE A 47 -13.24 -5.09 28.13
N VAL A 48 -12.78 -4.31 29.11
CA VAL A 48 -11.43 -4.38 29.68
C VAL A 48 -11.49 -4.98 31.08
N GLY A 49 -10.56 -5.88 31.38
CA GLY A 49 -10.56 -6.67 32.62
C GLY A 49 -11.02 -8.11 32.41
N VAL A 50 -10.98 -8.60 31.18
CA VAL A 50 -11.40 -9.95 30.79
C VAL A 50 -10.17 -10.73 30.31
N GLY A 51 -9.97 -11.93 30.82
CA GLY A 51 -8.87 -12.84 30.47
C GLY A 51 -9.23 -13.75 29.30
N THR A 52 -8.28 -14.56 28.85
CA THR A 52 -8.57 -15.63 27.89
C THR A 52 -9.42 -16.72 28.55
N PRO A 53 -10.37 -17.35 27.82
CA PRO A 53 -11.09 -18.51 28.32
C PRO A 53 -10.11 -19.62 28.68
N ARG A 54 -10.34 -20.34 29.78
CA ARG A 54 -9.57 -21.54 30.10
C ARG A 54 -10.01 -22.68 29.17
N SER A 55 -9.10 -23.62 28.90
CA SER A 55 -9.40 -24.78 28.06
C SER A 55 -10.64 -25.51 28.58
N GLY A 56 -11.72 -25.53 27.79
CA GLY A 56 -13.01 -26.15 28.13
C GLY A 56 -14.07 -25.21 28.72
N GLU A 57 -13.77 -23.94 28.97
CA GLU A 57 -14.74 -22.95 29.44
C GLU A 57 -15.22 -22.05 28.29
N SER A 58 -16.54 -21.84 28.18
CA SER A 58 -17.15 -20.99 27.16
C SER A 58 -17.17 -19.50 27.52
N ILE A 59 -16.89 -19.16 28.80
CA ILE A 59 -16.95 -17.78 29.31
C ILE A 59 -15.52 -17.37 29.73
N PRO A 60 -15.06 -16.18 29.32
CA PRO A 60 -13.73 -15.71 29.68
C PRO A 60 -13.61 -15.34 31.16
N GLU A 61 -12.43 -15.57 31.75
CA GLU A 61 -12.17 -15.29 33.16
C GLU A 61 -12.24 -13.78 33.46
N THR A 62 -13.09 -13.37 34.41
CA THR A 62 -13.15 -11.98 34.87
C THR A 62 -11.92 -11.67 35.72
N ILE A 63 -11.00 -10.83 35.23
CA ILE A 63 -9.79 -10.40 35.96
C ILE A 63 -10.07 -9.14 36.78
N GLY A 64 -10.85 -8.22 36.22
CA GLY A 64 -11.15 -6.91 36.80
C GLY A 64 -10.10 -5.84 36.47
N VAL A 65 -10.49 -4.57 36.62
CA VAL A 65 -9.64 -3.38 36.47
C VAL A 65 -9.78 -2.49 37.71
N GLU A 66 -8.76 -1.68 37.97
CA GLU A 66 -8.86 -0.58 38.93
C GLU A 66 -9.50 0.65 38.24
N PRO A 67 -10.64 1.18 38.71
CA PRO A 67 -11.40 2.20 37.98
C PRO A 67 -10.57 3.46 37.61
N ALA A 68 -9.80 3.97 38.56
CA ALA A 68 -8.96 5.16 38.34
C ALA A 68 -7.85 4.91 37.31
N ARG A 69 -7.26 3.71 37.29
CA ARG A 69 -6.23 3.33 36.32
C ARG A 69 -6.82 3.12 34.93
N PHE A 70 -7.99 2.51 34.85
CA PHE A 70 -8.72 2.32 33.60
C PHE A 70 -9.08 3.66 32.96
N GLN A 71 -9.60 4.63 33.74
CA GLN A 71 -9.91 5.95 33.20
C GLN A 71 -8.68 6.63 32.60
N ARG A 72 -7.55 6.64 33.32
CA ARG A 72 -6.28 7.21 32.82
C ARG A 72 -5.78 6.52 31.54
N LEU A 73 -5.95 5.20 31.43
CA LEU A 73 -5.59 4.43 30.25
C LEU A 73 -6.42 4.85 29.04
N VAL A 74 -7.73 5.05 29.22
CA VAL A 74 -8.62 5.52 28.14
C VAL A 74 -8.28 6.95 27.75
N ASP A 75 -8.10 7.85 28.72
CA ASP A 75 -7.75 9.25 28.46
C ASP A 75 -6.43 9.36 27.68
N TYR A 76 -5.42 8.57 28.04
CA TYR A 76 -4.15 8.53 27.31
C TYR A 76 -4.34 8.03 25.87
N SER A 77 -5.17 7.00 25.68
CA SER A 77 -5.45 6.44 24.34
C SER A 77 -6.15 7.46 23.42
N LEU A 78 -7.04 8.29 23.99
CA LEU A 78 -7.78 9.31 23.24
C LEU A 78 -6.92 10.46 22.75
N GLN A 79 -5.83 10.80 23.44
CA GLN A 79 -4.92 11.89 23.04
C GLN A 79 -4.26 11.65 21.67
N HIS A 80 -4.17 10.39 21.25
CA HIS A 80 -3.55 9.98 19.98
C HIS A 80 -4.58 9.85 18.83
N LEU A 81 -5.87 10.07 19.10
CA LEU A 81 -6.95 9.89 18.13
C LEU A 81 -7.40 11.22 17.53
N LYS A 82 -7.40 11.30 16.19
CA LYS A 82 -7.76 12.51 15.45
C LYS A 82 -8.68 12.20 14.26
N PRO A 83 -9.87 12.80 14.16
CA PRO A 83 -10.54 13.63 15.18
C PRO A 83 -10.93 12.81 16.42
N HIS A 84 -11.44 13.46 17.46
CA HIS A 84 -11.88 12.77 18.67
C HIS A 84 -13.13 11.91 18.39
N PRO A 85 -13.11 10.59 18.69
CA PRO A 85 -14.25 9.71 18.50
C PRO A 85 -15.36 10.00 19.53
N ARG A 86 -16.59 9.59 19.19
CA ARG A 86 -17.70 9.58 20.16
C ARG A 86 -17.69 8.26 20.92
N ILE A 87 -17.34 8.32 22.20
CA ILE A 87 -17.30 7.15 23.07
C ILE A 87 -18.02 7.40 24.39
N SER A 88 -18.46 6.33 25.04
CA SER A 88 -18.95 6.32 26.42
C SER A 88 -18.13 5.34 27.23
N VAL A 89 -17.59 5.78 28.37
CA VAL A 89 -16.69 4.99 29.23
C VAL A 89 -17.36 4.80 30.57
N ASP A 90 -17.49 3.56 31.03
CA ASP A 90 -18.09 3.22 32.32
C ASP A 90 -17.30 2.10 33.00
N THR A 91 -17.57 1.87 34.29
CA THR A 91 -17.05 0.74 35.05
C THR A 91 -18.21 -0.01 35.71
N VAL A 92 -18.33 -1.30 35.41
CA VAL A 92 -19.44 -2.15 35.86
C VAL A 92 -18.91 -3.24 36.80
N THR A 93 -19.59 -3.49 37.92
CA THR A 93 -19.18 -4.54 38.87
C THR A 93 -19.87 -5.86 38.56
N ILE A 94 -19.09 -6.90 38.27
CA ILE A 94 -19.56 -8.27 38.01
C ILE A 94 -18.78 -9.22 38.91
N HIS A 95 -19.48 -10.06 39.66
CA HIS A 95 -18.90 -11.01 40.63
C HIS A 95 -17.87 -10.37 41.57
N GLY A 96 -18.13 -9.14 42.02
CA GLY A 96 -17.23 -8.38 42.92
C GLY A 96 -15.97 -7.81 42.25
N LYS A 97 -15.83 -7.93 40.92
CA LYS A 97 -14.74 -7.34 40.14
C LYS A 97 -15.27 -6.22 39.25
N HIS A 98 -14.50 -5.16 39.09
CA HIS A 98 -14.85 -4.04 38.21
C HIS A 98 -14.39 -4.31 36.78
N LEU A 99 -15.25 -4.21 35.79
CA LEU A 99 -14.91 -4.28 34.37
C LEU A 99 -15.04 -2.90 33.74
N GLY A 100 -14.03 -2.50 32.97
CA GLY A 100 -14.07 -1.28 32.20
C GLY A 100 -14.84 -1.50 30.90
N VAL A 101 -15.81 -0.65 30.59
CA VAL A 101 -16.64 -0.77 29.39
C VAL A 101 -16.49 0.49 28.55
N ILE A 102 -16.13 0.32 27.28
CA ILE A 102 -16.01 1.41 26.31
C ILE A 102 -16.98 1.13 25.17
N LYS A 103 -18.03 1.94 25.07
CA LYS A 103 -18.94 1.93 23.92
C LYS A 103 -18.47 2.95 22.90
N VAL A 104 -18.22 2.49 21.68
CA VAL A 104 -17.69 3.30 20.58
C VAL A 104 -18.76 3.46 19.50
N GLU A 105 -19.08 4.70 19.12
CA GLU A 105 -19.99 4.98 18.02
C GLU A 105 -19.26 4.97 16.67
N ALA A 106 -19.94 4.50 15.62
CA ALA A 106 -19.43 4.63 14.26
C ALA A 106 -19.42 6.10 13.79
N THR A 107 -18.37 6.51 13.09
CA THR A 107 -18.31 7.83 12.41
C THR A 107 -18.74 7.71 10.95
N ASP A 108 -19.60 8.62 10.49
CA ASP A 108 -20.11 8.70 9.12
C ASP A 108 -19.47 9.83 8.31
N ARG A 109 -18.74 10.73 8.97
CA ARG A 109 -18.19 11.97 8.36
C ARG A 109 -16.71 11.86 8.04
N SER A 110 -15.89 11.72 9.07
CA SER A 110 -14.43 11.75 8.97
C SER A 110 -13.86 10.52 9.66
N PRO A 111 -12.91 9.80 9.03
CA PRO A 111 -12.25 8.69 9.67
C PRO A 111 -11.46 9.16 10.90
N ILE A 112 -11.49 8.34 11.95
CA ILE A 112 -10.66 8.48 13.14
C ILE A 112 -9.30 7.86 12.84
N LEU A 113 -8.25 8.67 12.88
CA LEU A 113 -6.88 8.22 12.74
C LEU A 113 -6.26 8.00 14.12
N TYR A 114 -5.45 6.97 14.25
CA TYR A 114 -4.55 6.77 15.39
C TYR A 114 -3.13 7.03 14.88
N GLU A 115 -2.43 8.04 15.40
CA GLU A 115 -1.08 8.41 14.95
C GLU A 115 -0.96 8.53 13.41
N ASP A 116 -1.93 9.23 12.79
CA ASP A 116 -2.05 9.46 11.35
C ASP A 116 -2.28 8.19 10.48
N GLN A 117 -2.55 7.06 11.12
CA GLN A 117 -2.89 5.80 10.46
C GLN A 117 -4.40 5.55 10.47
N LEU A 118 -4.94 5.09 9.34
CA LEU A 118 -6.32 4.62 9.25
C LEU A 118 -6.38 3.15 9.65
N ILE A 119 -7.14 2.85 10.70
CA ILE A 119 -7.31 1.49 11.19
C ILE A 119 -8.77 1.10 11.01
N VAL A 120 -9.02 -0.07 10.44
CA VAL A 120 -10.37 -0.61 10.21
C VAL A 120 -10.44 -2.05 10.67
N ARG A 121 -11.57 -2.46 11.25
CA ARG A 121 -11.83 -3.87 11.55
C ARG A 121 -12.21 -4.63 10.27
N THR A 122 -11.66 -5.82 10.12
CA THR A 122 -12.11 -6.83 9.15
C THR A 122 -12.58 -8.06 9.92
N GLU A 123 -13.37 -8.94 9.28
CA GLU A 123 -14.09 -10.04 9.95
C GLU A 123 -13.21 -11.00 10.76
N ALA A 124 -11.89 -10.99 10.56
CA ALA A 124 -10.94 -11.84 11.27
C ALA A 124 -10.01 -11.11 12.27
N ALA A 125 -9.86 -9.78 12.22
CA ALA A 125 -8.96 -9.02 13.13
C ALA A 125 -9.04 -7.48 12.93
N THR A 126 -8.41 -6.74 13.85
CA THR A 126 -8.06 -5.32 13.62
C THR A 126 -6.97 -5.23 12.56
N SER A 127 -7.27 -4.65 11.39
CA SER A 127 -6.31 -4.52 10.30
C SER A 127 -5.79 -3.08 10.21
N GLU A 128 -4.46 -2.95 10.16
CA GLU A 128 -3.80 -1.67 9.93
C GLU A 128 -3.81 -1.39 8.43
N VAL A 129 -4.38 -0.24 8.03
CA VAL A 129 -4.30 0.18 6.64
C VAL A 129 -3.47 1.44 6.57
N VAL A 130 -2.20 1.25 6.22
CA VAL A 130 -1.25 2.35 6.01
C VAL A 130 -1.87 3.33 5.02
N SER A 131 -1.97 4.59 5.47
CA SER A 131 -2.70 5.69 4.86
C SER A 131 -2.01 6.21 3.59
N GLN A 132 -1.89 5.36 2.57
CA GLN A 132 -1.80 5.81 1.20
C GLN A 132 -2.97 5.20 0.41
N HIS A 133 -4.10 5.91 0.47
CA HIS A 133 -5.29 5.74 -0.38
C HIS A 133 -6.27 4.63 0.03
N VAL A 134 -6.92 4.79 1.19
CA VAL A 134 -8.09 3.96 1.55
C VAL A 134 -9.36 4.77 1.33
N ARG A 135 -10.17 4.34 0.37
CA ARG A 135 -11.54 4.82 0.20
C ARG A 135 -12.41 3.96 1.10
N LEU A 136 -12.95 4.53 2.18
CA LEU A 136 -13.86 3.82 3.07
C LEU A 136 -15.02 3.20 2.26
N PRO A 137 -15.45 1.96 2.54
CA PRO A 137 -16.63 1.37 1.90
C PRO A 137 -17.86 2.21 2.27
N ARG A 138 -18.36 2.97 1.30
CA ARG A 138 -19.59 3.76 1.43
C ARG A 138 -20.76 2.79 1.64
N ARG A 139 -21.33 2.80 2.86
CA ARG A 139 -22.52 2.02 3.21
C ARG A 139 -23.71 2.54 2.37
N GLY A 140 -24.25 1.69 1.50
CA GLY A 140 -25.63 1.80 1.01
C GLY A 140 -25.97 2.85 -0.06
N ALA A 141 -25.04 3.33 -0.87
CA ALA A 141 -25.43 4.06 -2.09
C ALA A 141 -25.81 3.03 -3.17
N LYS A 142 -27.12 2.80 -3.37
CA LYS A 142 -27.65 2.09 -4.54
C LYS A 142 -26.92 2.62 -5.76
N SER A 143 -26.15 1.75 -6.38
CA SER A 143 -25.31 2.11 -7.50
C SER A 143 -26.18 2.37 -8.71
N ALA A 144 -26.57 3.64 -8.88
CA ALA A 144 -26.73 4.22 -10.20
C ALA A 144 -25.35 4.19 -10.87
N TRP A 145 -24.96 2.99 -11.32
CA TRP A 145 -23.90 2.79 -12.29
C TRP A 145 -24.35 3.51 -13.55
N TYR A 146 -23.96 4.78 -13.67
CA TYR A 146 -24.07 5.49 -14.93
C TYR A 146 -23.13 4.77 -15.90
N ASP A 147 -23.73 4.16 -16.92
CA ASP A 147 -23.09 3.42 -18.00
C ASP A 147 -22.08 4.33 -18.74
N ARG A 148 -20.83 4.31 -18.29
CA ARG A 148 -19.72 5.11 -18.83
C ARG A 148 -19.07 4.45 -20.05
N ARG A 149 -19.66 3.40 -20.63
CA ARG A 149 -19.29 2.90 -21.97
C ARG A 149 -19.85 3.79 -23.08
N GLY A 150 -20.81 4.66 -22.81
CA GLY A 150 -21.42 5.56 -23.81
C GLY A 150 -20.62 6.79 -24.23
N MET A 151 -19.54 7.17 -23.52
CA MET A 151 -18.80 8.42 -23.82
C MET A 151 -17.65 8.26 -24.83
N TRP A 152 -17.11 7.04 -24.99
CA TRP A 152 -16.04 6.76 -25.96
C TRP A 152 -16.52 6.81 -27.42
N PRO A 153 -17.71 6.29 -27.77
CA PRO A 153 -18.27 6.47 -29.12
C PRO A 153 -18.51 7.93 -29.47
N ALA A 154 -18.92 8.75 -28.49
CA ALA A 154 -19.20 10.18 -28.71
C ALA A 154 -17.92 10.99 -29.01
N ALA A 155 -16.82 10.70 -28.33
CA ALA A 155 -15.53 11.35 -28.59
C ALA A 155 -14.94 10.94 -29.96
N ILE A 156 -15.05 9.66 -30.32
CA ILE A 156 -14.63 9.16 -31.64
C ILE A 156 -15.52 9.75 -32.74
N ALA A 157 -16.84 9.83 -32.51
CA ALA A 157 -17.78 10.45 -33.43
C ALA A 157 -17.49 11.95 -33.62
N ALA A 158 -17.18 12.69 -32.55
CA ALA A 158 -16.81 14.11 -32.66
C ALA A 158 -15.54 14.31 -33.49
N ALA A 159 -14.52 13.47 -33.31
CA ALA A 159 -13.30 13.52 -34.12
C ALA A 159 -13.59 13.25 -35.61
N LEU A 160 -14.37 12.21 -35.92
CA LEU A 160 -14.75 11.85 -37.29
C LEU A 160 -15.65 12.90 -37.97
N ILE A 161 -16.57 13.52 -37.21
CA ILE A 161 -17.42 14.61 -37.69
C ILE A 161 -16.59 15.84 -38.07
N THR A 162 -15.53 16.11 -37.31
CA THR A 162 -14.66 17.25 -37.61
C THR A 162 -13.86 17.03 -38.90
N GLU A 163 -13.37 15.81 -39.10
CA GLU A 163 -12.60 15.42 -40.28
C GLU A 163 -13.46 15.40 -41.56
N THR A 164 -14.72 14.96 -41.44
CA THR A 164 -15.69 15.02 -42.54
C THR A 164 -16.12 16.44 -42.88
N LEU A 165 -16.32 17.32 -41.89
CA LEU A 165 -16.61 18.74 -42.14
C LEU A 165 -15.45 19.47 -42.83
N PHE A 166 -14.20 19.11 -42.51
CA PHE A 166 -13.02 19.60 -43.22
C PHE A 166 -13.04 19.18 -44.71
N MET A 167 -13.24 17.89 -44.99
CA MET A 167 -13.35 17.37 -46.37
C MET A 167 -14.46 18.05 -47.16
N VAL A 168 -15.64 18.23 -46.57
CA VAL A 168 -16.78 18.92 -47.22
C VAL A 168 -16.47 20.38 -47.50
N SER A 169 -15.70 21.05 -46.62
CA SER A 169 -15.32 22.46 -46.80
C SER A 169 -14.26 22.62 -47.90
N VAL A 170 -13.33 21.67 -48.03
CA VAL A 170 -12.34 21.62 -49.14
C VAL A 170 -13.03 21.36 -50.49
N LEU A 171 -13.99 20.42 -50.53
CA LEU A 171 -14.79 20.12 -51.73
C LEU A 171 -15.67 21.29 -52.19
N ARG A 172 -15.97 22.26 -51.31
CA ARG A 172 -16.73 23.47 -51.62
C ARG A 172 -15.87 24.64 -52.15
N GLY A 173 -14.58 24.40 -52.42
CA GLY A 173 -13.70 25.38 -53.07
C GLY A 173 -13.29 26.57 -52.19
N LYS A 174 -13.40 26.45 -50.86
CA LYS A 174 -12.79 27.42 -49.95
C LYS A 174 -11.27 27.27 -49.99
N GLU A 175 -10.54 28.38 -50.05
CA GLU A 175 -9.08 28.32 -50.10
C GLU A 175 -8.53 27.64 -48.84
N PRO A 176 -7.60 26.69 -48.98
CA PRO A 176 -7.15 25.82 -47.88
C PRO A 176 -6.52 26.61 -46.72
N VAL A 177 -6.04 27.83 -46.97
CA VAL A 177 -5.37 28.69 -45.99
C VAL A 177 -6.30 29.13 -44.84
N GLU A 178 -7.61 29.25 -45.06
CA GLU A 178 -8.55 29.63 -43.99
C GLU A 178 -8.94 28.48 -43.06
N ILE A 179 -8.69 27.22 -43.47
CA ILE A 179 -9.25 26.04 -42.79
C ILE A 179 -8.21 25.35 -41.89
N ILE A 180 -6.93 25.48 -42.22
CA ILE A 180 -5.80 24.85 -41.51
C ILE A 180 -5.75 25.19 -40.00
N PRO A 181 -5.99 26.44 -39.55
CA PRO A 181 -5.92 26.75 -38.12
C PRO A 181 -6.99 26.00 -37.30
N GLY A 182 -8.19 25.85 -37.86
CA GLY A 182 -9.33 25.25 -37.17
C GLY A 182 -9.16 23.75 -36.93
N THR A 183 -8.65 23.01 -37.91
CA THR A 183 -8.44 21.56 -37.77
C THR A 183 -7.32 21.22 -36.82
N ILE A 184 -6.24 21.99 -36.80
CA ILE A 184 -5.12 21.80 -35.87
C ILE A 184 -5.58 22.00 -34.42
N ILE A 185 -6.37 23.04 -34.15
CA ILE A 185 -6.92 23.31 -32.81
C ILE A 185 -7.81 22.15 -32.34
N ILE A 186 -8.67 21.62 -33.21
CA ILE A 186 -9.57 20.52 -32.84
C ILE A 186 -8.81 19.21 -32.65
N GLY A 187 -7.79 18.95 -33.46
CA GLY A 187 -6.89 17.80 -33.29
C GLY A 187 -6.15 17.84 -31.94
N ILE A 188 -5.59 18.99 -31.58
CA ILE A 188 -4.95 19.22 -30.27
C ILE A 188 -5.96 19.04 -29.13
N GLY A 189 -7.17 19.59 -29.27
CA GLY A 189 -8.24 19.43 -28.28
C GLY A 189 -8.66 17.99 -28.04
N CYS A 190 -8.83 17.21 -29.11
CA CYS A 190 -9.15 15.78 -29.03
C CYS A 190 -8.03 14.98 -28.37
N PHE A 191 -6.78 15.27 -28.72
CA PHE A 191 -5.61 14.65 -28.08
C PHE A 191 -5.55 14.95 -26.58
N PHE A 192 -5.78 16.21 -26.19
CA PHE A 192 -5.78 16.63 -24.78
C PHE A 192 -6.92 15.96 -24.00
N ALA A 193 -8.12 15.89 -24.58
CA ALA A 193 -9.25 15.19 -24.00
C ALA A 193 -8.97 13.69 -23.82
N TRP A 194 -8.31 13.04 -24.78
CA TRP A 194 -7.87 11.65 -24.66
C TRP A 194 -6.81 11.47 -23.57
N ALA A 195 -5.80 12.35 -23.51
CA ALA A 195 -4.76 12.31 -22.48
C ALA A 195 -5.35 12.49 -21.06
N VAL A 196 -6.25 13.47 -20.90
CA VAL A 196 -7.00 13.68 -19.65
C VAL A 196 -7.89 12.48 -19.33
N ALA A 197 -8.54 11.86 -20.32
CA ALA A 197 -9.33 10.66 -20.11
C ALA A 197 -8.47 9.47 -19.68
N GLN A 198 -7.22 9.34 -20.15
CA GLN A 198 -6.30 8.29 -19.69
C GLN A 198 -5.87 8.52 -18.23
N ILE A 199 -5.67 9.78 -17.82
CA ILE A 199 -5.38 10.15 -16.42
C ILE A 199 -6.61 9.95 -15.53
N ALA A 200 -7.80 10.29 -16.03
CA ALA A 200 -9.06 10.27 -15.31
C ALA A 200 -9.79 8.92 -15.36
N ARG A 201 -9.29 7.94 -16.14
CA ARG A 201 -9.82 6.57 -16.15
C ARG A 201 -9.79 6.07 -14.70
N PRO A 202 -10.97 5.86 -14.08
CA PRO A 202 -11.03 5.41 -12.71
C PRO A 202 -10.25 4.12 -12.65
N ARG A 203 -9.26 4.11 -11.76
CA ARG A 203 -8.43 2.96 -11.44
C ARG A 203 -9.38 1.81 -11.21
N ASP A 204 -9.42 0.84 -12.13
CA ASP A 204 -9.97 -0.46 -11.82
C ASP A 204 -9.23 -0.90 -10.56
N ALA A 205 -9.97 -0.97 -9.46
CA ALA A 205 -9.45 -1.41 -8.18
C ALA A 205 -8.81 -2.77 -8.45
N GLN A 206 -7.48 -2.78 -8.38
CA GLN A 206 -6.67 -3.94 -8.69
C GLN A 206 -7.09 -5.09 -7.77
N GLY A 207 -7.96 -5.97 -8.23
CA GLY A 207 -8.25 -7.26 -7.60
C GLY A 207 -7.03 -8.20 -7.51
N GLY A 208 -5.83 -7.75 -7.90
CA GLY A 208 -4.57 -8.49 -7.74
C GLY A 208 -3.78 -8.15 -6.47
N SER A 209 -4.01 -6.98 -5.84
CA SER A 209 -3.30 -6.61 -4.60
C SER A 209 -3.77 -7.43 -3.42
N ASP A 210 -5.10 -7.58 -3.29
CA ASP A 210 -5.71 -8.29 -2.17
C ASP A 210 -5.34 -9.77 -2.22
N GLY A 211 -5.43 -10.40 -3.40
CA GLY A 211 -5.02 -11.79 -3.57
C GLY A 211 -3.53 -12.06 -3.34
N THR A 212 -2.65 -11.06 -3.39
CA THR A 212 -1.21 -11.25 -3.09
C THR A 212 -0.95 -11.08 -1.59
N ARG A 213 -1.63 -10.14 -0.94
CA ARG A 213 -1.57 -9.99 0.53
C ARG A 213 -2.13 -11.21 1.24
N ASP A 214 -3.26 -11.73 0.75
CA ASP A 214 -3.88 -12.92 1.30
C ASP A 214 -2.96 -14.15 1.18
N ARG A 215 -2.19 -14.26 0.09
CA ARG A 215 -1.19 -15.33 -0.08
C ARG A 215 0.01 -15.21 0.86
N VAL A 216 0.47 -13.99 1.15
CA VAL A 216 1.55 -13.76 2.13
C VAL A 216 1.05 -14.11 3.53
N ARG A 217 -0.15 -13.65 3.87
CA ARG A 217 -0.79 -13.95 5.15
C ARG A 217 -0.99 -15.46 5.35
N GLN A 218 -1.50 -16.17 4.33
CA GLN A 218 -1.63 -17.63 4.40
C GLN A 218 -0.29 -18.33 4.61
N ALA A 219 0.80 -17.82 4.03
CA ALA A 219 2.15 -18.37 4.20
C ALA A 219 2.69 -18.14 5.62
N GLU A 220 2.41 -16.98 6.20
CA GLU A 220 2.77 -16.66 7.58
C GLU A 220 1.99 -17.52 8.57
N GLU A 221 0.69 -17.71 8.34
CA GLU A 221 -0.16 -18.58 9.15
C GLU A 221 0.32 -20.04 9.09
N THR A 222 0.70 -20.55 7.91
CA THR A 222 1.28 -21.91 7.78
C THR A 222 2.63 -22.05 8.47
N LEU A 223 3.50 -21.04 8.39
CA LEU A 223 4.79 -21.04 9.09
C LEU A 223 4.59 -21.01 10.61
N GLU A 224 3.68 -20.18 11.12
CA GLU A 224 3.41 -20.07 12.55
C GLU A 224 2.83 -21.38 13.09
N GLU A 225 1.96 -22.04 12.33
CA GLU A 225 1.42 -23.35 12.68
C GLU A 225 2.51 -24.43 12.67
N GLY A 226 3.42 -24.42 11.69
CA GLY A 226 4.61 -25.27 11.67
C GLY A 226 5.52 -25.07 12.89
N LEU A 227 5.83 -23.82 13.25
CA LEU A 227 6.64 -23.48 14.43
C LEU A 227 5.98 -23.91 15.74
N ARG A 228 4.64 -23.78 15.86
CA ARG A 228 3.91 -24.25 17.04
C ARG A 228 3.94 -25.78 17.17
N THR A 229 3.85 -26.51 16.06
CA THR A 229 3.98 -27.98 16.07
C THR A 229 5.40 -28.44 16.43
N LEU A 230 6.41 -27.64 16.06
CA LEU A 230 7.81 -27.87 16.42
C LEU A 230 8.05 -27.68 17.92
N ASP A 231 7.56 -26.60 18.52
CA ASP A 231 7.69 -26.35 19.97
C ASP A 231 7.00 -27.44 20.81
N ALA A 232 5.86 -27.96 20.34
CA ALA A 232 5.10 -29.01 21.02
C ALA A 232 5.76 -30.41 20.98
N SER A 233 6.74 -30.63 20.10
CA SER A 233 7.33 -31.95 19.82
C SER A 233 8.75 -32.15 20.35
N THR A 234 9.25 -31.25 21.21
CA THR A 234 10.60 -31.31 21.78
C THR A 234 10.75 -32.41 22.86
N ALA A 235 10.90 -33.65 22.39
CA ALA A 235 11.52 -34.77 23.09
C ALA A 235 12.17 -35.74 22.08
N GLY A 236 13.50 -35.67 21.91
CA GLY A 236 14.31 -36.66 21.19
C GLY A 236 14.76 -36.25 19.77
N GLU A 237 15.73 -37.00 19.22
CA GLU A 237 16.62 -36.76 18.06
C GLU A 237 16.00 -36.23 16.74
N ALA A 238 14.68 -36.11 16.63
CA ALA A 238 13.97 -35.51 15.48
C ALA A 238 14.28 -34.01 15.25
N SER A 239 14.86 -33.33 16.24
CA SER A 239 15.11 -31.88 16.26
C SER A 239 15.99 -31.35 15.10
N ALA A 240 16.96 -32.13 14.61
CA ALA A 240 17.87 -31.66 13.55
C ALA A 240 17.24 -31.66 12.15
N GLU A 241 16.37 -32.63 11.85
CA GLU A 241 15.64 -32.70 10.58
C GLU A 241 14.47 -31.70 10.55
N GLN A 242 13.85 -31.50 11.71
CA GLN A 242 12.82 -30.49 11.95
C GLN A 242 13.34 -29.05 11.89
N ALA A 243 14.56 -28.78 12.36
CA ALA A 243 15.22 -27.48 12.18
C ALA A 243 15.51 -27.17 10.70
N ARG A 244 15.83 -28.19 9.88
CA ARG A 244 16.01 -28.02 8.42
C ARG A 244 14.69 -27.70 7.72
N LEU A 245 13.58 -28.31 8.14
CA LEU A 245 12.23 -28.00 7.63
C LEU A 245 11.82 -26.56 8.00
N ALA A 246 12.04 -26.15 9.26
CA ALA A 246 11.76 -24.79 9.72
C ALA A 246 12.53 -23.72 8.93
N LEU A 247 13.79 -24.00 8.57
CA LEU A 247 14.59 -23.08 7.75
C LEU A 247 14.06 -22.95 6.31
N SER A 248 13.59 -24.07 5.71
CA SER A 248 12.97 -24.07 4.39
C SER A 248 11.65 -23.27 4.37
N ASP A 249 10.87 -23.37 5.45
CA ASP A 249 9.61 -22.64 5.56
C ASP A 249 9.83 -21.15 5.78
N LEU A 250 10.79 -20.76 6.64
CA LEU A 250 11.23 -19.37 6.82
C LEU A 250 11.74 -18.76 5.50
N TRP A 251 12.47 -19.54 4.71
CA TRP A 251 12.94 -19.13 3.38
C TRP A 251 11.77 -18.87 2.43
N SER A 252 10.77 -19.75 2.42
CA SER A 252 9.58 -19.63 1.56
C SER A 252 8.75 -18.37 1.89
N VAL A 253 8.55 -18.05 3.17
CA VAL A 253 7.84 -16.84 3.61
C VAL A 253 8.62 -15.58 3.26
N THR A 254 9.94 -15.61 3.45
CA THR A 254 10.82 -14.50 3.11
C THR A 254 10.79 -14.20 1.60
N HIS A 255 10.86 -15.23 0.75
CA HIS A 255 10.73 -15.08 -0.71
C HIS A 255 9.36 -14.54 -1.11
N ARG A 256 8.29 -15.02 -0.46
CA ARG A 256 6.92 -14.57 -0.76
C ARG A 256 6.70 -13.10 -0.40
N ARG A 257 7.30 -12.63 0.69
CA ARG A 257 7.32 -11.19 1.03
C ARG A 257 8.11 -10.40 -0.01
N LEU A 258 9.24 -10.93 -0.45
CA LEU A 258 10.08 -10.29 -1.48
C LEU A 258 9.34 -10.16 -2.82
N ASP A 259 8.65 -11.21 -3.25
CA ASP A 259 7.78 -11.20 -4.44
C ASP A 259 6.63 -10.18 -4.30
N HIS A 260 6.06 -10.04 -3.11
CA HIS A 260 5.02 -9.06 -2.85
C HIS A 260 5.54 -7.63 -2.98
N TYR A 261 6.68 -7.33 -2.36
CA TYR A 261 7.32 -6.02 -2.50
C TYR A 261 7.76 -5.74 -3.93
N HIS A 262 8.26 -6.75 -4.65
CA HIS A 262 8.59 -6.64 -6.06
C HIS A 262 7.37 -6.28 -6.91
N GLY A 263 6.24 -6.94 -6.67
CA GLY A 263 4.98 -6.63 -7.35
C GLY A 263 4.48 -5.20 -7.09
N ILE A 264 4.63 -4.71 -5.86
CA ILE A 264 4.29 -3.31 -5.52
C ILE A 264 5.22 -2.34 -6.23
N ALA A 265 6.53 -2.59 -6.17
CA ALA A 265 7.55 -1.72 -6.77
C ALA A 265 7.41 -1.67 -8.30
N LEU A 266 7.25 -2.81 -8.97
CA LEU A 266 7.00 -2.86 -10.42
C LEU A 266 5.67 -2.21 -10.78
N GLY A 267 4.62 -2.42 -9.99
CA GLY A 267 3.33 -1.79 -10.18
C GLY A 267 3.40 -0.27 -10.06
N GLN A 268 4.17 0.26 -9.13
CA GLN A 268 4.43 1.69 -8.97
C GLN A 268 5.30 2.23 -10.10
N ALA A 269 6.38 1.53 -10.47
CA ALA A 269 7.27 1.93 -11.55
C ALA A 269 6.55 2.00 -12.90
N ALA A 270 5.76 0.99 -13.25
CA ALA A 270 4.96 0.98 -14.48
C ALA A 270 3.95 2.13 -14.53
N LYS A 271 3.31 2.46 -13.40
CA LYS A 271 2.39 3.60 -13.30
C LYS A 271 3.12 4.93 -13.47
N SER A 272 4.25 5.08 -12.79
CA SER A 272 5.09 6.27 -12.86
C SER A 272 5.58 6.51 -14.29
N PHE A 273 6.06 5.46 -14.95
CA PHE A 273 6.52 5.48 -16.34
C PHE A 273 5.43 5.91 -17.31
N ARG A 274 4.22 5.36 -17.18
CA ARG A 274 3.08 5.76 -18.01
C ARG A 274 2.71 7.24 -17.80
N ASN A 275 2.72 7.72 -16.56
CA ASN A 275 2.43 9.13 -16.27
C ASN A 275 3.48 10.07 -16.88
N ALA A 276 4.75 9.69 -16.83
CA ALA A 276 5.83 10.45 -17.47
C ALA A 276 5.71 10.45 -18.99
N GLN A 277 5.39 9.32 -19.62
CA GLN A 277 5.12 9.26 -21.05
C GLN A 277 3.97 10.20 -21.45
N ILE A 278 2.89 10.22 -20.67
CA ILE A 278 1.77 11.14 -20.92
C ILE A 278 2.23 12.59 -20.79
N ALA A 279 2.96 12.94 -19.73
CA ALA A 279 3.48 14.30 -19.52
C ALA A 279 4.41 14.75 -20.66
N MET A 280 5.33 13.87 -21.09
CA MET A 280 6.23 14.13 -22.23
C MET A 280 5.44 14.33 -23.53
N THR A 281 4.43 13.49 -23.79
CA THR A 281 3.62 13.60 -25.00
C THR A 281 2.79 14.88 -25.00
N VAL A 282 2.19 15.25 -23.87
CA VAL A 282 1.46 16.52 -23.71
C VAL A 282 2.39 17.72 -23.91
N GLY A 283 3.58 17.70 -23.28
CA GLY A 283 4.58 18.77 -23.46
C GLY A 283 5.01 18.92 -24.91
N PHE A 284 5.25 17.80 -25.61
CA PHE A 284 5.62 17.79 -27.03
C PHE A 284 4.50 18.35 -27.92
N VAL A 285 3.25 17.94 -27.70
CA VAL A 285 2.10 18.43 -28.48
C VAL A 285 1.91 19.94 -28.27
N LEU A 286 2.06 20.45 -27.04
CA LEU A 286 2.00 21.89 -26.78
C LEU A 286 3.12 22.65 -27.50
N LEU A 287 4.34 22.12 -27.49
CA LEU A 287 5.48 22.72 -28.18
C LEU A 287 5.23 22.82 -29.68
N VAL A 288 4.80 21.74 -30.32
CA VAL A 288 4.46 21.72 -31.75
C VAL A 288 3.32 22.69 -32.04
N GLY A 289 2.29 22.71 -31.20
CA GLY A 289 1.16 23.62 -31.34
C GLY A 289 1.56 25.10 -31.31
N PHE A 290 2.40 25.50 -30.35
CA PHE A 290 2.89 26.88 -30.27
C PHE A 290 3.84 27.24 -31.41
N ALA A 291 4.68 26.31 -31.86
CA ALA A 291 5.53 26.54 -33.03
C ALA A 291 4.70 26.82 -34.29
N VAL A 292 3.68 26.01 -34.54
CA VAL A 292 2.75 26.22 -35.67
C VAL A 292 1.99 27.54 -35.53
N ALA A 293 1.46 27.83 -34.34
CA ALA A 293 0.76 29.09 -34.07
C ALA A 293 1.66 30.31 -34.31
N GLY A 294 2.95 30.22 -33.94
CA GLY A 294 3.93 31.27 -34.18
C GLY A 294 4.20 31.51 -35.66
N VAL A 295 4.30 30.44 -36.47
CA VAL A 295 4.47 30.56 -37.94
C VAL A 295 3.23 31.11 -38.61
N MET A 296 2.03 30.78 -38.12
CA MET A 296 0.76 31.27 -38.67
C MET A 296 0.33 32.63 -38.11
N ALA A 297 1.11 33.24 -37.20
CA ALA A 297 0.75 34.51 -36.60
C ALA A 297 0.94 35.65 -37.60
N ASN A 298 -0.16 36.31 -37.98
CA ASN A 298 -0.14 37.47 -38.87
C ASN A 298 0.38 38.76 -38.19
N SER A 299 0.82 38.68 -36.93
CA SER A 299 1.37 39.83 -36.19
C SER A 299 2.65 39.46 -35.47
N THR A 300 3.59 40.40 -35.44
CA THR A 300 4.86 40.27 -34.71
C THR A 300 4.63 39.98 -33.22
N ALA A 301 3.62 40.62 -32.62
CA ALA A 301 3.26 40.38 -31.23
C ALA A 301 2.81 38.92 -31.00
N GLY A 302 1.99 38.36 -31.89
CA GLY A 302 1.57 36.96 -31.83
C GLY A 302 2.74 35.98 -31.98
N ALA A 303 3.65 36.25 -32.92
CA ALA A 303 4.83 35.43 -33.14
C ALA A 303 5.78 35.44 -31.92
N VAL A 304 6.00 36.61 -31.31
CA VAL A 304 6.84 36.75 -30.10
C VAL A 304 6.25 35.98 -28.92
N VAL A 305 4.94 36.11 -28.67
CA VAL A 305 4.27 35.39 -27.57
C VAL A 305 4.30 33.88 -27.80
N ALA A 306 4.03 33.42 -29.02
CA ALA A 306 4.09 32.00 -29.37
C ALA A 306 5.52 31.43 -29.22
N GLY A 307 6.53 32.18 -29.63
CA GLY A 307 7.94 31.81 -29.45
C GLY A 307 8.32 31.71 -27.97
N ALA A 308 7.91 32.66 -27.14
CA ALA A 308 8.16 32.64 -25.70
C ALA A 308 7.48 31.44 -25.00
N LEU A 309 6.21 31.17 -25.33
CA LEU A 309 5.48 30.01 -24.80
C LEU A 309 6.08 28.68 -25.26
N GLY A 310 6.54 28.60 -26.52
CA GLY A 310 7.24 27.44 -27.05
C GLY A 310 8.55 27.17 -26.28
N ALA A 311 9.36 28.20 -26.05
CA ALA A 311 10.60 28.09 -25.29
C ALA A 311 10.38 27.62 -23.84
N VAL A 312 9.39 28.20 -23.14
CA VAL A 312 9.04 27.80 -21.76
C VAL A 312 8.53 26.34 -21.73
N SER A 313 7.71 25.96 -22.70
CA SER A 313 7.19 24.58 -22.80
C SER A 313 8.31 23.56 -23.03
N ALA A 314 9.27 23.89 -23.90
CA ALA A 314 10.45 23.07 -24.16
C ALA A 314 11.32 22.90 -22.91
N ALA A 315 11.59 24.00 -22.20
CA ALA A 315 12.38 23.99 -20.98
C ALA A 315 11.73 23.13 -19.88
N LEU A 316 10.41 23.29 -19.69
CA LEU A 316 9.66 22.49 -18.72
C LEU A 316 9.66 21.00 -19.09
N ALA A 317 9.44 20.66 -20.36
CA ALA A 317 9.48 19.27 -20.82
C ALA A 317 10.86 18.63 -20.61
N GLY A 318 11.94 19.37 -20.92
CA GLY A 318 13.32 18.93 -20.67
C GLY A 318 13.60 18.69 -19.19
N TYR A 319 13.21 19.64 -18.32
CA TYR A 319 13.38 19.50 -16.87
C TYR A 319 12.61 18.30 -16.30
N VAL A 320 11.35 18.11 -16.71
CA VAL A 320 10.53 16.97 -16.27
C VAL A 320 11.15 15.65 -16.74
N SER A 321 11.60 15.59 -18.00
CA SER A 321 12.26 14.40 -18.56
C SER A 321 13.53 14.06 -17.79
N GLN A 322 14.41 15.04 -17.55
CA GLN A 322 15.67 14.82 -16.83
C GLN A 322 15.43 14.37 -15.37
N THR A 323 14.51 15.05 -14.67
CA THR A 323 14.17 14.68 -13.29
C THR A 323 13.59 13.27 -13.22
N PHE A 324 12.74 12.91 -14.17
CA PHE A 324 12.13 11.58 -14.21
C PHE A 324 13.14 10.47 -14.52
N VAL A 325 14.02 10.69 -15.51
CA VAL A 325 15.08 9.73 -15.86
C VAL A 325 16.02 9.51 -14.67
N LYS A 326 16.48 10.58 -14.02
CA LYS A 326 17.34 10.49 -12.83
C LYS A 326 16.67 9.73 -11.68
N SER A 327 15.37 9.97 -11.47
CA SER A 327 14.58 9.26 -10.46
C SER A 327 14.43 7.76 -10.78
N GLN A 328 14.28 7.40 -12.06
CA GLN A 328 14.22 6.00 -12.50
C GLN A 328 15.57 5.30 -12.37
N GLU A 329 16.68 5.95 -12.74
CA GLU A 329 18.03 5.40 -12.56
C GLU A 329 18.34 5.11 -11.10
N THR A 330 17.99 6.04 -10.21
CA THR A 330 18.17 5.87 -8.76
C THR A 330 17.31 4.71 -8.23
N SER A 331 16.05 4.64 -8.66
CA SER A 331 15.14 3.56 -8.26
C SER A 331 15.59 2.19 -8.79
N ALA A 332 16.11 2.13 -10.01
CA ALA A 332 16.67 0.92 -10.61
C ALA A 332 17.95 0.48 -9.88
N GLY A 333 18.80 1.43 -9.47
CA GLY A 333 19.96 1.16 -8.62
C GLY A 333 19.56 0.54 -7.28
N HIS A 334 18.54 1.10 -6.61
CA HIS A 334 18.01 0.53 -5.36
C HIS A 334 17.39 -0.86 -5.56
N LEU A 335 16.65 -1.07 -6.65
CA LEU A 335 16.09 -2.39 -6.98
C LEU A 335 17.19 -3.42 -7.21
N ARG A 336 18.25 -3.07 -7.95
CA ARG A 336 19.39 -3.94 -8.20
C ARG A 336 20.08 -4.35 -6.89
N ALA A 337 20.40 -3.37 -6.05
CA ALA A 337 20.98 -3.63 -4.73
C ALA A 337 20.08 -4.52 -3.85
N TYR A 338 18.75 -4.32 -3.92
CA TYR A 338 17.78 -5.16 -3.20
C TYR A 338 17.73 -6.61 -3.72
N PHE A 339 18.08 -6.86 -4.99
CA PHE A 339 18.15 -8.20 -5.57
C PHE A 339 19.51 -8.89 -5.39
N ASP A 340 20.58 -8.13 -5.16
CA ASP A 340 21.89 -8.70 -4.89
C ASP A 340 21.95 -9.32 -3.48
N GLN A 341 21.22 -8.76 -2.51
CA GLN A 341 21.23 -9.24 -1.12
C GLN A 341 20.66 -10.66 -0.92
N PRO A 342 19.54 -11.08 -1.54
CA PRO A 342 19.06 -12.48 -1.49
C PRO A 342 20.02 -13.47 -2.15
N LEU A 343 20.71 -13.05 -3.22
CA LEU A 343 21.69 -13.90 -3.91
C LEU A 343 22.89 -14.20 -3.01
N GLU A 344 23.36 -13.21 -2.23
CA GLU A 344 24.37 -13.44 -1.20
C GLU A 344 23.92 -14.46 -0.16
N PHE A 345 22.71 -14.29 0.38
CA PHE A 345 22.17 -15.24 1.35
C PHE A 345 22.04 -16.66 0.78
N SER A 346 21.63 -16.79 -0.51
CA SER A 346 21.58 -18.08 -1.18
C SER A 346 22.96 -18.73 -1.32
N ARG A 347 24.03 -17.94 -1.54
CA ARG A 347 25.41 -18.43 -1.60
C ARG A 347 25.88 -18.91 -0.23
N TYR A 348 25.54 -18.20 0.85
CA TYR A 348 25.88 -18.62 2.20
C TYR A 348 25.15 -19.91 2.61
N LEU A 349 23.85 -20.03 2.31
CA LEU A 349 23.10 -21.26 2.53
C LEU A 349 23.61 -22.44 1.69
N ALA A 350 23.98 -22.20 0.44
CA ALA A 350 24.58 -23.23 -0.41
C ALA A 350 25.93 -23.71 0.16
N ALA A 351 26.75 -22.78 0.66
CA ALA A 351 28.01 -23.10 1.31
C ALA A 351 27.79 -23.87 2.63
N GLU A 352 26.82 -23.48 3.44
CA GLU A 352 26.45 -24.21 4.66
C GLU A 352 26.04 -25.65 4.35
N ARG A 353 25.20 -25.86 3.32
CA ARG A 353 24.78 -27.20 2.89
C ARG A 353 25.95 -28.04 2.38
N LEU A 354 26.84 -27.45 1.57
CA LEU A 354 28.05 -28.14 1.10
C LEU A 354 28.94 -28.57 2.27
N ILE A 355 29.08 -27.75 3.32
CA ILE A 355 29.83 -28.09 4.54
C ILE A 355 29.12 -29.18 5.35
N ALA A 356 27.79 -29.15 5.40
CA ALA A 356 26.99 -30.15 6.09
C ALA A 356 27.15 -31.55 5.47
N ASP A 357 27.13 -31.64 4.14
CA ASP A 357 27.11 -32.91 3.40
C ASP A 357 28.51 -33.46 3.03
N ALA A 358 29.59 -32.68 3.17
CA ALA A 358 30.94 -33.06 2.74
C ALA A 358 31.66 -34.10 3.62
N GLY A 359 31.03 -34.66 4.65
CA GLY A 359 31.66 -35.68 5.52
C GLY A 359 32.91 -35.19 6.27
N LEU A 360 33.01 -33.89 6.52
CA LEU A 360 34.19 -33.23 7.09
C LEU A 360 34.39 -33.56 8.58
N THR A 361 35.65 -33.65 9.01
CA THR A 361 35.98 -33.74 10.43
C THR A 361 35.63 -32.44 11.16
N SER A 362 35.45 -32.52 12.49
CA SER A 362 35.08 -31.38 13.34
C SER A 362 36.02 -30.17 13.16
N GLU A 363 37.32 -30.43 13.00
CA GLU A 363 38.36 -29.41 12.84
C GLU A 363 38.38 -28.78 11.45
N GLN A 364 38.05 -29.54 10.41
CA GLN A 364 37.90 -29.03 9.05
C GLN A 364 36.65 -28.16 8.94
N ARG A 365 35.55 -28.60 9.55
CA ARG A 365 34.30 -27.84 9.63
C ARG A 365 34.51 -26.50 10.34
N ALA A 366 35.17 -26.49 11.50
CA ALA A 366 35.45 -25.26 12.23
C ALA A 366 36.26 -24.24 11.41
N ARG A 367 37.31 -24.70 10.70
CA ARG A 367 38.13 -23.83 9.83
C ARG A 367 37.36 -23.25 8.65
N ILE A 368 36.49 -24.04 8.03
CA ILE A 368 35.69 -23.57 6.90
C ILE A 368 34.60 -22.60 7.38
N THR A 369 33.93 -22.88 8.51
CA THR A 369 32.96 -21.96 9.11
C THR A 369 33.61 -20.64 9.50
N GLU A 370 34.80 -20.65 10.10
CA GLU A 370 35.56 -19.43 10.41
C GLU A 370 35.88 -18.61 9.15
N SER A 371 36.32 -19.27 8.08
CA SER A 371 36.57 -18.63 6.79
C SER A 371 35.31 -18.02 6.18
N LEU A 372 34.16 -18.70 6.35
CA LEU A 372 32.86 -18.23 5.85
C LEU A 372 32.37 -17.00 6.63
N VAL A 373 32.51 -17.03 7.96
CA VAL A 373 32.16 -15.89 8.83
C VAL A 373 33.05 -14.68 8.52
N GLN A 374 34.36 -14.88 8.29
CA GLN A 374 35.22 -13.78 7.84
C GLN A 374 34.79 -13.23 6.48
N ALA A 375 34.42 -14.08 5.52
CA ALA A 375 33.92 -13.64 4.22
C ALA A 375 32.58 -12.89 4.33
N MET A 376 31.70 -13.26 5.27
CA MET A 376 30.47 -12.52 5.56
C MET A 376 30.74 -11.14 6.15
N ILE A 377 31.72 -11.02 7.05
CA ILE A 377 32.10 -9.74 7.68
C ILE A 377 32.79 -8.82 6.67
N ALA A 378 33.63 -9.37 5.80
CA ALA A 378 34.35 -8.60 4.78
C ALA A 378 33.41 -8.09 3.65
N GLY A 379 32.27 -8.74 3.45
CA GLY A 379 31.37 -8.46 2.33
C GLY A 379 31.96 -8.87 0.97
N PRO A 380 31.24 -8.63 -0.14
CA PRO A 380 31.76 -8.89 -1.47
C PRO A 380 33.00 -8.04 -1.76
N PRO A 381 34.00 -8.57 -2.49
CA PRO A 381 35.07 -7.72 -2.99
C PRO A 381 34.46 -6.65 -3.91
N VAL A 382 34.56 -5.39 -3.49
CA VAL A 382 34.17 -4.24 -4.32
C VAL A 382 35.07 -4.25 -5.54
N ASN A 383 34.50 -4.51 -6.72
CA ASN A 383 35.25 -4.47 -7.98
C ASN A 383 35.71 -3.02 -8.21
N PRO A 384 37.03 -2.72 -8.23
CA PRO A 384 37.52 -1.34 -8.38
C PRO A 384 37.12 -0.68 -9.71
N ASN A 385 36.65 -1.46 -10.68
CA ASN A 385 36.32 -1.00 -12.02
C ASN A 385 34.84 -0.57 -12.20
N GLU A 386 33.99 -0.66 -11.17
CA GLU A 386 32.58 -0.23 -11.27
C GLU A 386 32.35 1.26 -10.89
N ASP A 387 33.38 1.98 -10.42
CA ASP A 387 33.24 3.35 -9.87
C ASP A 387 33.50 4.49 -10.89
N HIS A 388 33.32 4.26 -12.19
CA HIS A 388 33.54 5.28 -13.23
C HIS A 388 32.26 6.01 -13.69
N GLY A 389 31.12 5.80 -13.04
CA GLY A 389 29.83 6.27 -13.56
C GLY A 389 29.27 7.58 -12.99
N ASN A 390 29.65 8.03 -11.79
CA ASN A 390 28.78 8.98 -11.06
C ASN A 390 29.48 10.16 -10.36
N SER A 391 30.67 10.55 -10.79
CA SER A 391 31.32 11.78 -10.31
C SER A 391 31.66 12.72 -11.48
N SER A 392 30.64 13.16 -12.21
CA SER A 392 30.74 14.24 -13.21
C SER A 392 29.36 14.83 -13.50
N ALA A 393 28.86 15.70 -12.62
CA ALA A 393 27.95 16.83 -12.94
C ALA A 393 27.59 17.60 -11.66
#